data_AF-A0A231P285-F1
#
_entry.id   AF-A0A231P285-F1
#
_cell.length_a   1.000
_cell.length_b   1.000
_cell.length_c   1.000
_cell.angle_alpha   90.00
_cell.angle_beta   90.00
_cell.angle_gamma   90.00
#
_symmetry.space_group_name_H-M   'P 1'
#
loop_
_entity.id
_entity.type
_entity.pdbx_description
1 polymer ?
#
loop_
_entity_poly.entity_id
_entity_poly.type
_entity_poly.pdbx_seq_one_letter_code
_entity_poly.pdbx_strand_id
1 'polypeptide(L)'
;MFRQEREQKEISQWTVSVRLQHHTRNIQRIEGGLRQPGVLLALRMVAAVGTDPGEFFEALSQKIARERYDGLLSPTKRVRVTYQPPEATEGLKSLFGPLLVQARQAVGMSQTAMAKYAGYNLRNINAVEKGKQEPGVMSALALVTATGVDIREFFVQLHQVAAIPLNGSSSHEEYGQ
;
A
#
# COMPACT_ATOMS: atom_id res chain seq x y z
N MET A 1 -2.43 8.41 13.07
CA MET A 1 -3.10 8.75 11.80
C MET A 1 -4.33 7.88 11.57
N PHE A 2 -4.27 6.54 11.44
CA PHE A 2 -5.48 5.68 11.30
C PHE A 2 -6.58 5.97 12.34
N ARG A 3 -6.20 6.06 13.62
CA ARG A 3 -7.11 6.43 14.71
C ARG A 3 -7.77 7.80 14.50
N GLN A 4 -6.97 8.78 14.11
CA GLN A 4 -7.42 10.17 13.93
C GLN A 4 -8.42 10.25 12.78
N GLU A 5 -8.13 9.62 11.64
CA GLU A 5 -9.06 9.53 10.50
C GLU A 5 -10.40 8.91 10.90
N ARG A 6 -10.34 7.80 11.63
CA ARG A 6 -11.53 7.10 12.11
C ARG A 6 -12.36 7.97 13.06
N GLU A 7 -11.70 8.61 14.03
CA GLU A 7 -12.36 9.47 15.02
C GLU A 7 -12.96 10.73 14.38
N GLN A 8 -12.29 11.35 13.40
CA GLN A 8 -12.81 12.51 12.66
C GLN A 8 -14.08 12.19 11.86
N LYS A 9 -14.26 10.93 11.44
CA LYS A 9 -15.47 10.46 10.75
C LYS A 9 -16.49 9.79 11.68
N GLU A 10 -16.26 9.85 13.00
CA GLU A 10 -17.13 9.28 14.04
C GLU A 10 -17.39 7.77 13.87
N ILE A 11 -16.44 7.05 13.26
CA ILE A 11 -16.57 5.61 13.01
C ILE A 11 -16.03 4.84 14.23
N SER A 12 -16.76 3.85 14.72
CA SER A 12 -16.27 3.02 15.83
C SER A 12 -15.23 1.98 15.36
N GLN A 13 -14.34 1.55 16.26
CA GLN A 13 -13.44 0.41 15.96
C GLN A 13 -14.23 -0.86 15.63
N TRP A 14 -15.42 -1.04 16.22
CA TRP A 14 -16.31 -2.16 15.92
C TRP A 14 -16.79 -2.12 14.46
N THR A 15 -17.23 -0.95 13.99
CA THR A 15 -17.64 -0.75 12.58
C THR A 15 -16.51 -1.12 11.61
N VAL A 16 -15.28 -0.70 11.90
CA VAL A 16 -14.10 -1.08 11.10
C VAL A 16 -13.86 -2.59 11.17
N SER A 17 -13.96 -3.21 12.35
CA SER A 17 -13.78 -4.66 12.49
C SER A 17 -14.78 -5.47 11.67
N VAL A 18 -16.04 -5.05 11.64
CA VAL A 18 -17.11 -5.70 10.85
C VAL A 18 -16.82 -5.55 9.35
N ARG A 19 -16.51 -4.33 8.89
CA ARG A 19 -16.19 -4.06 7.47
C ARG A 19 -14.98 -4.85 6.97
N LEU A 20 -14.00 -5.10 7.85
CA LEU A 20 -12.75 -5.78 7.51
C LEU A 20 -12.73 -7.28 7.80
N GLN A 21 -13.77 -7.80 8.47
CA GLN A 21 -13.77 -9.14 9.05
C GLN A 21 -12.51 -9.41 9.89
N HIS A 22 -12.05 -8.40 10.63
CA HIS A 22 -10.84 -8.47 11.44
C HIS A 22 -11.15 -8.16 12.90
N HIS A 23 -10.62 -8.97 13.82
CA HIS A 23 -10.90 -8.80 15.25
C HIS A 23 -10.54 -7.39 15.77
N THR A 24 -11.46 -6.77 16.53
CA THR A 24 -11.33 -5.38 17.01
C THR A 24 -10.05 -5.14 17.81
N ARG A 25 -9.59 -6.11 18.61
CA ARG A 25 -8.29 -6.06 19.31
C ARG A 25 -7.10 -5.83 18.36
N ASN A 26 -7.13 -6.37 17.14
CA ASN A 26 -6.05 -6.12 16.17
C ASN A 26 -6.09 -4.67 15.67
N ILE A 27 -7.28 -4.13 15.41
CA ILE A 27 -7.47 -2.73 15.04
C ILE A 27 -6.97 -1.81 16.15
N GLN A 28 -7.33 -2.09 17.40
CA GLN A 28 -6.87 -1.33 18.56
C GLN A 28 -5.34 -1.35 18.71
N ARG A 29 -4.70 -2.51 18.53
CA ARG A 29 -3.23 -2.62 18.57
C ARG A 29 -2.55 -1.82 17.45
N ILE A 30 -3.14 -1.78 16.26
CA ILE A 30 -2.62 -0.99 15.14
C ILE A 30 -2.78 0.51 15.42
N GLU A 31 -3.99 0.93 15.82
CA GLU A 31 -4.29 2.33 16.13
C GLU A 31 -3.49 2.88 17.32
N GLY A 32 -3.22 2.03 18.32
CA GLY A 32 -2.38 2.34 19.46
C GLY A 32 -0.87 2.25 19.19
N GLY A 33 -0.45 1.95 17.96
CA GLY A 33 0.97 1.85 17.59
C GLY A 33 1.69 0.60 18.09
N LEU A 34 0.99 -0.35 18.71
CA LEU A 34 1.54 -1.61 19.23
C LEU A 34 1.82 -2.66 18.12
N ARG A 35 1.32 -2.43 16.91
CA ARG A 35 1.55 -3.28 15.74
C ARG A 35 1.51 -2.46 14.46
N GLN A 36 2.50 -2.66 13.59
CA GLN A 36 2.45 -2.14 12.23
C GLN A 36 1.65 -3.09 11.32
N PRO A 37 0.63 -2.62 10.58
CA PRO A 37 -0.08 -3.44 9.61
C PRO A 37 0.76 -3.64 8.34
N GLY A 38 0.47 -4.74 7.62
CA GLY A 38 0.83 -4.86 6.21
C GLY A 38 0.16 -3.77 5.39
N VAL A 39 0.76 -3.38 4.26
CA VAL A 39 0.26 -2.30 3.40
C VAL A 39 -1.15 -2.55 2.86
N LEU A 40 -1.52 -3.80 2.55
CA LEU A 40 -2.85 -4.14 2.04
C LEU A 40 -3.90 -4.08 3.14
N LEU A 41 -3.55 -4.49 4.36
CA LEU A 41 -4.43 -4.28 5.51
C LEU A 41 -4.60 -2.78 5.80
N ALA A 42 -3.52 -1.99 5.73
CA ALA A 42 -3.59 -0.55 5.90
C ALA A 42 -4.52 0.11 4.88
N LEU A 43 -4.40 -0.23 3.58
CA LEU A 43 -5.31 0.25 2.54
C LEU A 43 -6.77 -0.05 2.87
N ARG A 44 -7.08 -1.30 3.22
CA ARG A 44 -8.43 -1.71 3.59
C ARG A 44 -8.94 -0.96 4.82
N MET A 45 -8.09 -0.71 5.82
CA MET A 45 -8.47 0.09 6.99
C MET A 45 -8.87 1.53 6.62
N VAL A 46 -8.13 2.17 5.70
CA VAL A 46 -8.45 3.52 5.20
C VAL A 46 -9.76 3.52 4.40
N ALA A 47 -9.92 2.56 3.49
CA ALA A 47 -11.14 2.42 2.71
C ALA A 47 -12.35 2.11 3.62
N ALA A 48 -12.17 1.29 4.66
CA ALA A 48 -13.21 0.94 5.61
C ALA A 48 -13.66 2.13 6.47
N VAL A 49 -12.89 3.21 6.56
CA VAL A 49 -13.36 4.47 7.18
C VAL A 49 -13.90 5.47 6.15
N GLY A 50 -13.91 5.13 4.86
CA GLY A 50 -14.39 6.02 3.79
C GLY A 50 -13.44 7.19 3.51
N THR A 51 -12.14 6.99 3.72
CA THR A 51 -11.08 7.91 3.27
C THR A 51 -10.50 7.37 1.96
N ASP A 52 -10.15 8.25 1.02
CA ASP A 52 -9.41 7.86 -0.18
C ASP A 52 -8.00 7.35 0.22
N PRO A 53 -7.62 6.11 -0.15
CA PRO A 53 -6.31 5.60 0.22
C PRO A 53 -5.15 6.44 -0.33
N GLY A 54 -5.26 6.96 -1.56
CA GLY A 54 -4.23 7.82 -2.13
C GLY A 54 -3.98 9.06 -1.29
N GLU A 55 -5.02 9.81 -0.96
CA GLU A 55 -4.97 11.01 -0.13
C GLU A 55 -4.36 10.72 1.25
N PHE A 56 -4.80 9.64 1.90
CA PHE A 56 -4.27 9.25 3.20
C PHE A 56 -2.77 8.97 3.16
N PHE A 57 -2.30 8.18 2.18
CA PHE A 57 -0.90 7.79 2.09
C PHE A 57 0.00 8.95 1.65
N GLU A 58 -0.51 9.85 0.81
CA GLU A 58 0.15 11.12 0.53
C GLU A 58 0.32 11.96 1.80
N ALA A 59 -0.76 12.18 2.55
CA ALA A 59 -0.71 12.95 3.79
C ALA A 59 0.21 12.29 4.84
N LEU A 60 0.21 10.96 4.92
CA LEU A 60 1.13 10.20 5.78
C LEU A 60 2.59 10.43 5.37
N SER A 61 2.89 10.42 4.08
CA SER A 61 4.24 10.70 3.56
C SER A 61 4.72 12.11 3.92
N GLN A 62 3.85 13.10 3.75
CA GLN A 62 4.15 14.50 4.05
C GLN A 62 4.39 14.69 5.55
N LYS A 63 3.58 14.03 6.39
CA LYS A 63 3.76 14.05 7.84
C LYS A 63 5.13 13.49 8.24
N ILE A 64 5.51 12.33 7.71
CA ILE A 64 6.81 11.72 7.98
C ILE A 64 7.96 12.61 7.50
N ALA A 65 7.83 13.22 6.32
CA ALA A 65 8.84 14.13 5.78
C ALA A 65 9.03 15.36 6.69
N ARG A 66 7.95 15.96 7.18
CA ARG A 66 7.98 17.08 8.12
C ARG A 66 8.66 16.70 9.44
N GLU A 67 8.33 15.53 9.98
CA GLU A 67 8.92 15.03 11.23
C GLU A 67 10.42 14.70 11.11
N ARG A 68 10.91 14.37 9.91
CA ARG A 68 12.30 13.95 9.68
C ARG A 68 13.24 15.04 9.16
N TYR A 69 12.72 15.98 8.38
CA TYR A 69 13.54 16.94 7.62
C TYR A 69 13.25 18.41 7.94
N ASP A 70 12.61 18.69 9.09
CA ASP A 70 12.29 20.03 9.58
C ASP A 70 11.66 20.95 8.49
N GLY A 71 10.81 20.35 7.65
CA GLY A 71 10.07 21.05 6.60
C GLY A 71 10.84 21.40 5.31
N LEU A 72 12.12 21.02 5.17
CA LEU A 72 12.98 21.54 4.08
C LEU A 72 12.90 20.83 2.73
N LEU A 73 12.18 19.69 2.61
CA LEU A 73 12.13 18.93 1.36
C LEU A 73 10.71 18.45 1.04
N SER A 74 10.07 19.12 0.09
CA SER A 74 8.97 18.54 -0.68
C SER A 74 9.47 18.36 -2.11
N PRO A 75 9.65 17.15 -2.63
CA PRO A 75 10.00 16.96 -4.03
C PRO A 75 8.87 17.52 -4.90
N THR A 76 9.13 18.62 -5.61
CA THR A 76 8.15 19.40 -6.38
C THR A 76 7.76 18.75 -7.71
N LYS A 77 8.43 17.67 -8.13
CA LYS A 77 8.08 16.93 -9.34
C LYS A 77 8.01 15.44 -9.05
N ARG A 78 6.81 14.90 -9.09
CA ARG A 78 6.56 13.45 -9.00
C ARG A 78 6.28 12.89 -10.38
N VAL A 79 6.81 11.70 -10.64
CA VAL A 79 6.59 11.03 -11.93
C VAL A 79 5.24 10.31 -11.89
N ARG A 80 4.36 10.63 -12.84
CA ARG A 80 3.13 9.86 -13.06
C ARG A 80 3.45 8.59 -13.83
N VAL A 81 2.79 7.50 -13.46
CA VAL A 81 3.04 6.18 -14.04
C VAL A 81 1.71 5.57 -14.45
N THR A 82 1.62 5.15 -15.72
CA THR A 82 0.49 4.33 -16.18
C THR A 82 0.74 2.89 -15.78
N TYR A 83 0.04 2.44 -14.74
CA TYR A 83 0.18 1.09 -14.22
C TYR A 83 -0.67 0.08 -15.01
N GLN A 84 -0.13 -1.12 -15.18
CA GLN A 84 -0.86 -2.28 -15.67
C GLN A 84 -1.24 -3.19 -14.50
N PRO A 85 -2.44 -3.78 -14.50
CA PRO A 85 -2.80 -4.82 -13.53
C PRO A 85 -1.76 -5.95 -13.55
N PRO A 86 -1.09 -6.25 -12.42
CA PRO A 86 -0.12 -7.32 -12.39
C PRO A 86 -0.78 -8.68 -12.58
N GLU A 87 -0.12 -9.59 -13.30
CA GLU A 87 -0.58 -10.97 -13.43
C GLU A 87 -0.54 -11.69 -12.07
N ALA A 88 -1.63 -12.38 -11.75
CA ALA A 88 -1.69 -13.25 -10.57
C ALA A 88 -0.93 -14.54 -10.85
N THR A 89 0.33 -14.60 -10.42
CA THR A 89 1.15 -15.82 -10.50
C THR A 89 0.94 -16.71 -9.29
N GLU A 90 1.17 -18.03 -9.44
CA GLU A 90 1.11 -18.98 -8.32
C GLU A 90 2.03 -18.56 -7.16
N GLY A 91 1.50 -18.58 -5.94
CA GLY A 91 2.23 -18.19 -4.72
C GLY A 91 2.37 -16.68 -4.50
N LEU A 92 1.70 -15.84 -5.29
CA LEU A 92 1.62 -14.40 -5.08
C LEU A 92 0.83 -14.09 -3.80
N LYS A 93 1.48 -13.44 -2.83
CA LYS A 93 0.85 -13.01 -1.55
C LYS A 93 0.47 -11.53 -1.53
N SER A 94 1.07 -10.72 -2.40
CA SER A 94 0.84 -9.28 -2.42
C SER A 94 1.08 -8.68 -3.80
N LEU A 95 0.14 -7.85 -4.27
CA LEU A 95 0.25 -7.07 -5.50
C LEU A 95 1.12 -5.81 -5.35
N PHE A 96 1.53 -5.47 -4.12
CA PHE A 96 2.38 -4.29 -3.87
C PHE A 96 3.70 -4.37 -4.64
N GLY A 97 4.37 -5.53 -4.58
CA GLY A 97 5.67 -5.76 -5.22
C GLY A 97 5.67 -5.59 -6.73
N PRO A 98 4.81 -6.32 -7.45
CA PRO A 98 4.70 -6.18 -8.91
C PRO A 98 4.36 -4.75 -9.35
N LEU A 99 3.53 -4.03 -8.59
CA LEU A 99 3.23 -2.62 -8.88
C LEU A 99 4.44 -1.70 -8.61
N LEU A 100 5.20 -1.96 -7.54
CA LEU A 100 6.44 -1.25 -7.22
C LEU A 100 7.50 -1.43 -8.31
N VAL A 101 7.59 -2.61 -8.92
CA VAL A 101 8.48 -2.86 -10.06
C VAL A 101 8.18 -1.91 -11.21
N GLN A 102 6.90 -1.73 -11.55
CA GLN A 102 6.48 -0.80 -12.61
C GLN A 102 6.84 0.65 -12.27
N ALA A 103 6.56 1.08 -11.03
CA ALA A 103 6.95 2.42 -10.55
C ALA A 103 8.45 2.67 -10.68
N ARG A 104 9.27 1.70 -10.24
CA ARG A 104 10.72 1.77 -10.28
C ARG A 104 11.25 1.78 -11.73
N GLN A 105 10.70 0.94 -12.60
CA GLN A 105 11.12 0.85 -14.00
C GLN A 105 10.76 2.11 -14.80
N ALA A 106 9.61 2.73 -14.52
CA ALA A 106 9.18 3.97 -15.16
C ALA A 106 10.16 5.13 -14.95
N VAL A 107 10.94 5.10 -13.86
CA VAL A 107 11.97 6.10 -13.54
C VAL A 107 13.39 5.61 -13.81
N GLY A 108 13.57 4.44 -14.45
CA GLY A 108 14.88 3.88 -14.75
C GLY A 108 15.71 3.47 -13.52
N MET A 109 15.07 3.25 -12.37
CA MET A 109 15.78 2.97 -11.11
C MET A 109 16.10 1.48 -10.97
N SER A 110 17.29 1.14 -10.45
CA SER A 110 17.63 -0.25 -10.14
C SER A 110 17.04 -0.69 -8.80
N GLN A 111 16.80 -1.99 -8.63
CA GLN A 111 16.31 -2.56 -7.36
C GLN A 111 17.25 -2.21 -6.19
N THR A 112 18.57 -2.24 -6.44
CA THR A 112 19.59 -1.90 -5.44
C THR A 112 19.56 -0.42 -5.05
N ALA A 113 19.39 0.47 -6.01
CA ALA A 113 19.27 1.90 -5.75
C ALA A 113 18.01 2.20 -4.92
N MET A 114 16.85 1.65 -5.31
CA MET A 114 15.59 1.83 -4.57
C MET A 114 15.70 1.36 -3.12
N ALA A 115 16.23 0.16 -2.90
CA ALA A 115 16.40 -0.38 -1.56
C ALA A 115 17.35 0.46 -0.71
N LYS A 116 18.45 0.95 -1.28
CA LYS A 116 19.39 1.86 -0.62
C LYS A 116 18.70 3.17 -0.20
N TYR A 117 17.95 3.80 -1.10
CA TYR A 117 17.22 5.04 -0.80
C TYR A 117 16.13 4.84 0.26
N ALA A 118 15.43 3.70 0.22
CA ALA A 118 14.39 3.37 1.19
C ALA A 118 14.94 2.89 2.55
N GLY A 119 16.26 2.70 2.69
CA GLY A 119 16.84 2.06 3.88
C GLY A 119 16.37 0.62 4.09
N TYR A 120 16.04 -0.09 3.01
CA TYR A 120 15.43 -1.41 3.02
C TYR A 120 16.45 -2.51 2.73
N ASN A 121 16.32 -3.67 3.39
CA ASN A 121 17.25 -4.79 3.20
C ASN A 121 17.12 -5.40 1.79
N LEU A 122 18.25 -5.50 1.07
CA LEU A 122 18.33 -6.05 -0.30
C LEU A 122 17.90 -7.51 -0.44
N ARG A 123 18.08 -8.35 0.57
CA ARG A 123 17.61 -9.75 0.52
C ARG A 123 16.09 -9.80 0.49
N ASN A 124 15.43 -8.86 1.17
CA ASN A 124 13.98 -8.83 1.30
C ASN A 124 13.31 -8.13 0.11
N ILE A 125 13.98 -7.19 -0.57
CA ILE A 125 13.35 -6.47 -1.69
C ILE A 125 13.01 -7.40 -2.86
N ASN A 126 13.81 -8.43 -3.13
CA ASN A 126 13.51 -9.42 -4.16
C ASN A 126 12.23 -10.22 -3.84
N ALA A 127 12.04 -10.62 -2.59
CA ALA A 127 10.83 -11.30 -2.14
C ALA A 127 9.60 -10.38 -2.21
N VAL A 128 9.78 -9.09 -1.88
CA VAL A 128 8.74 -8.07 -2.01
C VAL A 128 8.37 -7.85 -3.47
N GLU A 129 9.30 -7.55 -4.38
CA GLU A 129 9.02 -7.28 -5.80
C GLU A 129 8.35 -8.48 -6.50
N LYS A 130 8.71 -9.71 -6.12
CA LYS A 130 8.04 -10.94 -6.59
C LYS A 130 6.68 -11.21 -5.93
N GLY A 131 6.23 -10.33 -5.03
CA GLY A 131 4.99 -10.45 -4.27
C GLY A 131 4.94 -11.65 -3.32
N LYS A 132 6.07 -12.29 -3.02
CA LYS A 132 6.18 -13.41 -2.06
C LYS A 132 6.12 -12.95 -0.60
N GLN A 133 6.36 -11.65 -0.37
CA GLN A 133 6.31 -11.02 0.94
C GLN A 133 5.59 -9.68 0.85
N GLU A 134 4.60 -9.47 1.72
CA GLU A 134 3.96 -8.17 1.90
C GLU A 134 4.80 -7.31 2.88
N PRO A 135 5.21 -6.09 2.49
CA PRO A 135 5.87 -5.17 3.41
C PRO A 135 4.88 -4.53 4.39
N GLY A 136 5.37 -4.20 5.59
CA GLY A 136 4.67 -3.32 6.52
C GLY A 136 4.48 -1.92 5.94
N VAL A 137 3.43 -1.22 6.37
CA VAL A 137 2.98 0.05 5.78
C VAL A 137 4.07 1.12 5.67
N MET A 138 4.96 1.24 6.66
CA MET A 138 6.03 2.24 6.63
C MET A 138 7.15 1.86 5.65
N SER A 139 7.46 0.57 5.56
CA SER A 139 8.42 0.06 4.57
C SER A 139 7.88 0.24 3.16
N ALA A 140 6.60 -0.07 2.95
CA ALA A 140 5.93 0.14 1.67
C ALA A 140 5.98 1.60 1.25
N LEU A 141 5.64 2.52 2.16
CA LEU A 141 5.68 3.96 1.89
C LEU A 141 7.10 4.46 1.59
N ALA A 142 8.11 3.97 2.32
CA ALA A 142 9.51 4.32 2.06
C ALA A 142 9.97 3.85 0.68
N LEU A 143 9.60 2.63 0.28
CA LEU A 143 9.92 2.08 -1.04
C LEU A 143 9.28 2.89 -2.17
N VAL A 144 7.99 3.25 -2.05
CA VAL A 144 7.31 4.09 -3.06
C VAL A 144 7.95 5.48 -3.11
N THR A 145 8.17 6.10 -1.95
CA THR A 145 8.83 7.42 -1.85
C THR A 145 10.20 7.41 -2.52
N ALA A 146 10.97 6.33 -2.35
CA ALA A 146 12.29 6.19 -2.94
C ALA A 146 12.28 6.20 -4.47
N THR A 147 11.20 5.77 -5.12
CA THR A 147 11.08 5.82 -6.59
C THR A 147 10.80 7.23 -7.13
N GLY A 148 10.33 8.16 -6.29
CA GLY A 148 9.95 9.51 -6.71
C GLY A 148 8.68 9.60 -7.56
N VAL A 149 7.92 8.50 -7.69
CA VAL A 149 6.61 8.51 -8.36
C VAL A 149 5.56 9.22 -7.51
N ASP A 150 4.40 9.48 -8.11
CA ASP A 150 3.26 10.02 -7.38
C ASP A 150 2.73 9.00 -6.35
N ILE A 151 2.89 9.32 -5.07
CA ILE A 151 2.46 8.47 -3.95
C ILE A 151 0.95 8.27 -3.96
N ARG A 152 0.18 9.33 -4.22
CA ARG A 152 -1.28 9.26 -4.25
C ARG A 152 -1.71 8.31 -5.35
N GLU A 153 -1.21 8.50 -6.57
CA GLU A 153 -1.52 7.67 -7.73
C GLU A 153 -1.15 6.20 -7.49
N PHE A 154 0.04 5.92 -6.95
CA PHE A 154 0.47 4.55 -6.64
C PHE A 154 -0.50 3.84 -5.70
N PHE A 155 -0.91 4.48 -4.60
CA PHE A 155 -1.78 3.85 -3.61
C PHE A 155 -3.26 3.78 -4.05
N VAL A 156 -3.73 4.71 -4.89
CA VAL A 156 -5.01 4.57 -5.60
C VAL A 156 -4.99 3.32 -6.47
N GLN A 157 -3.96 3.17 -7.30
CA GLN A 157 -3.84 2.02 -8.19
C GLN A 157 -3.73 0.72 -7.39
N LEU A 158 -2.89 0.69 -6.35
CA LEU A 158 -2.73 -0.50 -5.52
C LEU A 158 -4.05 -0.93 -4.87
N HIS A 159 -4.85 0.03 -4.41
CA HIS A 159 -6.17 -0.24 -3.86
C HIS A 159 -7.12 -0.84 -4.92
N GLN A 160 -7.13 -0.28 -6.13
CA GLN A 160 -7.97 -0.78 -7.23
C GLN A 160 -7.61 -2.22 -7.63
N VAL A 161 -6.32 -2.52 -7.81
CA VAL A 161 -5.90 -3.88 -8.21
C VAL A 161 -6.03 -4.88 -7.07
N ALA A 162 -5.88 -4.46 -5.81
CA ALA A 162 -6.06 -5.32 -4.64
C ALA A 162 -7.52 -5.60 -4.29
N ALA A 163 -8.47 -4.80 -4.80
CA ALA A 163 -9.89 -5.05 -4.67
C ALA A 163 -10.38 -6.18 -5.60
N ILE A 164 -9.59 -6.54 -6.61
CA ILE A 164 -9.89 -7.66 -7.51
C ILE A 164 -9.44 -8.97 -6.83
N PRO A 165 -10.32 -9.97 -6.68
CA PRO A 165 -9.93 -11.27 -6.15
C PRO A 165 -8.79 -11.89 -7.01
N LEU A 166 -7.72 -12.37 -6.36
CA LEU A 166 -6.57 -12.97 -7.04
C LEU A 166 -6.89 -14.29 -7.79
N ASN A 167 -8.10 -14.83 -7.59
CA ASN A 167 -8.62 -15.98 -8.30
C ASN A 167 -9.72 -15.54 -9.26
N GLY A 168 -9.33 -15.22 -10.49
CA GLY A 168 -10.25 -15.22 -11.63
C GLY A 168 -10.55 -16.65 -12.06
N SER A 169 -11.26 -17.43 -11.24
CA SER A 169 -11.93 -18.63 -11.77
C SER A 169 -13.18 -18.15 -12.49
N SER A 170 -13.06 -18.00 -13.81
CA SER A 170 -14.19 -17.88 -14.71
C SER A 170 -15.09 -19.09 -14.51
N SER A 171 -16.24 -18.89 -13.86
CA SER A 171 -17.34 -19.85 -13.93
C SER A 171 -17.87 -19.80 -15.36
N HIS A 172 -17.31 -20.61 -16.25
CA HIS A 172 -18.01 -21.01 -17.46
C HIS A 172 -19.24 -21.82 -17.02
N GLU A 173 -20.37 -21.14 -16.85
CA GLU A 173 -21.68 -21.78 -16.92
C GLU A 173 -21.98 -22.02 -18.40
N GLU A 174 -21.49 -23.14 -18.94
CA GLU A 174 -22.12 -23.77 -20.09
C GLU A 174 -23.50 -24.27 -19.65
N TYR A 175 -24.52 -23.46 -19.89
CA TYR A 175 -25.88 -23.94 -19.97
C TYR A 175 -25.99 -24.84 -21.19
N GLY A 176 -26.22 -26.13 -20.93
CA GLY A 176 -26.61 -27.09 -21.93
C GLY A 176 -27.89 -26.67 -22.65
N GLN A 177 -27.91 -26.95 -23.95
CA GLN A 177 -29.09 -27.34 -24.70
C GLN A 177 -28.78 -28.63 -25.43
#